data_AF-A0A949LFW2-F1
#
_entry.id   AF-A0A949LFW2-F1
#
_cell.length_a   1.000
_cell.length_b   1.000
_cell.length_c   1.000
_cell.angle_alpha   90.00
_cell.angle_beta   90.00
_cell.angle_gamma   90.00
#
_symmetry.space_group_name_H-M   'P 1'
#
loop_
_entity.id
_entity.type
_entity.pdbx_description
1 polymer ?
#
loop_
_entity_poly.entity_id
_entity_poly.type
_entity_poly.pdbx_seq_one_letter_code
_entity_poly.pdbx_strand_id
1 'polypeptide(L)' 'MSKVCQVTGKRPVTGNNVSHAKNRTRRRFEPNLH' A
#
# COMPACT_ATOMS: atom_id res chain seq x y z
N MET A 1 8.99 -12.30 -3.09
CA MET A 1 8.82 -12.23 -1.62
C MET A 1 7.49 -11.59 -1.30
N SER A 2 6.62 -12.29 -0.57
CA SER A 2 5.38 -11.75 -0.05
C SER A 2 5.72 -10.61 0.92
N LYS A 3 5.36 -9.36 0.62
CA LYS A 3 5.53 -8.22 1.55
C LYS A 3 4.50 -8.30 2.69
N VAL A 4 4.50 -9.42 3.40
CA VAL A 4 3.59 -9.74 4.50
C VAL A 4 4.40 -9.71 5.78
N CYS A 5 3.96 -8.95 6.77
CA CYS A 5 4.62 -8.94 8.06
C CYS A 5 4.48 -10.33 8.72
N GLN A 6 5.60 -10.96 9.05
CA GLN A 6 5.59 -12.30 9.68
C GLN A 6 5.02 -12.28 11.11
N VAL A 7 5.17 -11.15 11.82
CA VAL A 7 4.69 -10.99 13.21
C VAL A 7 3.23 -10.52 13.26
N THR A 8 2.86 -9.54 12.44
CA THR A 8 1.54 -8.91 12.50
C THR A 8 0.58 -9.36 11.40
N GLY A 9 1.04 -10.17 10.44
CA GLY A 9 0.23 -10.59 9.30
C GLY A 9 -0.17 -9.47 8.34
N LYS A 10 0.28 -8.23 8.56
CA LYS A 10 -0.06 -7.06 7.73
C LYS A 10 0.29 -7.30 6.28
N ARG A 11 -0.70 -7.11 5.42
CA ARG A 11 -0.62 -7.29 3.97
C ARG A 11 -0.60 -5.94 3.27
N PRO A 12 -0.03 -5.86 2.06
CA PRO A 12 -0.06 -4.63 1.30
C PRO A 12 -1.49 -4.32 0.84
N VAL A 13 -1.93 -3.10 1.07
CA VAL A 13 -3.28 -2.64 0.74
C VAL A 13 -3.24 -1.90 -0.60
N THR A 14 -4.28 -2.04 -1.42
CA THR A 14 -4.41 -1.29 -2.68
C THR A 14 -5.20 0.00 -2.43
N GLY A 15 -4.86 1.06 -3.17
CA GLY A 15 -5.65 2.29 -3.15
C GLY A 15 -5.24 3.24 -4.26
N ASN A 16 -5.62 4.51 -4.14
CA ASN A 16 -5.32 5.53 -5.15
C ASN A 16 -4.58 6.72 -4.54
N ASN A 17 -3.66 7.31 -5.29
CA ASN A 17 -3.25 8.69 -5.07
C ASN A 17 -4.33 9.59 -5.67
N VAL A 18 -4.82 10.53 -4.89
CA VAL A 18 -5.79 11.53 -5.33
C VAL A 18 -5.08 12.88 -5.32
N SER A 19 -4.92 13.50 -6.48
CA SER A 19 -4.36 14.85 -6.57
C SER A 19 -5.37 15.91 -6.13
N HIS A 20 -4.92 17.15 -5.98
CA HIS A 20 -5.81 18.30 -5.74
C HIS A 20 -6.90 18.43 -6.81
N ALA A 21 -6.59 18.08 -8.07
CA ALA A 21 -7.53 18.04 -9.18
C ALA A 21 -8.44 16.78 -9.18
N LYS A 22 -8.41 15.95 -8.12
CA LYS A 22 -9.11 14.67 -8.00
C LYS A 22 -8.72 13.62 -9.06
N ASN A 23 -7.52 13.72 -9.64
CA ASN A 23 -7.00 12.68 -10.52
C ASN A 23 -6.60 11.47 -9.68
N ARG A 24 -7.16 10.29 -10.02
CA ARG A 24 -6.94 9.04 -9.28
C ARG A 24 -5.91 8.17 -10.01
N THR A 25 -4.74 7.94 -9.41
CA THR A 25 -3.75 6.97 -9.93
C THR A 25 -3.60 5.80 -8.96
N ARG A 26 -3.51 4.57 -9.48
CA ARG A 26 -3.43 3.37 -8.63
C ARG A 26 -2.09 3.32 -7.87
N ARG A 27 -2.14 2.99 -6.59
CA ARG A 27 -0.97 2.79 -5.72
C ARG A 27 -1.13 1.56 -4.84
N ARG A 28 -0.01 1.08 -4.32
CA ARG A 28 0.03 0.02 -3.31
C ARG A 28 0.67 0.57 -2.04
N PHE A 29 0.02 0.35 -0.91
CA PHE A 29 0.55 0.66 0.42
C PHE A 29 1.25 -0.59 0.93
N GLU A 30 2.57 -0.53 1.00
CA GLU A 30 3.37 -1.65 1.47
C GLU A 30 3.63 -1.52 2.98
N PRO A 31 3.59 -2.62 3.74
CA PRO A 31 4.00 -2.58 5.14
C PRO A 31 5.47 -2.17 5.24
N ASN A 32 5.79 -1.27 6.18
CA ASN A 32 7.18 -0.89 6.45
C ASN A 32 7.89 -2.08 7.15
N LEU A 33 8.45 -2.97 6.35
CA LEU A 33 9.24 -4.13 6.75
C LEU A 33 10.68 -3.84 6.34
N HIS A 34 11.54 -3.65 7.33
CA HIS A 34 13.00 -3.59 7.14
C HIS A 34 13.60 -4.99 7.20
#